data_AF-A0A7K4KN63-F1
#
_entry.id   AF-A0A7K4KN63-F1
#
_cell.length_a   1.000
_cell.length_b   1.000
_cell.length_c   1.000
_cell.angle_alpha   90.00
_cell.angle_beta   90.00
_cell.angle_gamma   90.00
#
_symmetry.space_group_name_H-M   'P 1'
#
loop_
_entity.id
_entity.type
_entity.pdbx_description
1 polymer ?
#
loop_
_entity_poly.entity_id
_entity_poly.type
_entity_poly.pdbx_seq_one_letter_code
_entity_poly.pdbx_strand_id
1 'polypeptide(L)'
;LLLYSDDRGRSWSAGAAVEGTGTGECQVAEVDDGDGGSVLYLSARPWRRRCRMVAVSADQGLQFGHAVPCEELCEPPRGCQGSVVSFAKAASWLLFSHPTDPHHRRDLGVYVNPSPLSRGSWWPPWLLYQGPCGYSDLAVCPDGLFGCLFECGEQRGCEEIAFCLFSQSQLLSAC
;
A
#
# COMPACT_ATOMS: atom_id res chain seq x y z
N LEU A 1 2.83 3.45 -14.10
CA LEU A 1 2.38 2.73 -15.31
C LEU A 1 1.80 1.41 -14.83
N LEU A 2 0.55 1.11 -15.17
CA LEU A 2 -0.02 -0.23 -14.96
C LEU A 2 0.22 -1.08 -16.22
N LEU A 3 0.57 -2.34 -16.03
CA LEU A 3 0.58 -3.34 -17.10
C LEU A 3 -0.46 -4.40 -16.73
N TYR A 4 -1.31 -4.78 -17.69
CA TYR A 4 -2.36 -5.76 -17.47
C TYR A 4 -2.39 -6.80 -18.60
N SER A 5 -3.05 -7.93 -18.32
CA SER A 5 -3.21 -9.04 -19.25
C SER A 5 -4.55 -9.73 -19.01
N ASP A 6 -5.37 -9.80 -20.06
CA ASP A 6 -6.69 -10.45 -20.01
C ASP A 6 -6.64 -11.90 -20.50
N ASP A 7 -5.47 -12.37 -20.92
CA ASP A 7 -5.28 -13.69 -21.56
C ASP A 7 -4.35 -14.61 -20.76
N ARG A 8 -4.29 -14.37 -19.44
CA ARG A 8 -3.46 -15.13 -18.48
C ARG A 8 -1.96 -15.02 -18.78
N GLY A 9 -1.51 -13.83 -19.15
CA GLY A 9 -0.10 -13.48 -19.32
C GLY A 9 0.50 -13.82 -20.69
N ARG A 10 -0.31 -14.14 -21.71
CA ARG A 10 0.19 -14.41 -23.06
C ARG A 10 0.54 -13.12 -23.80
N SER A 11 -0.25 -12.07 -23.59
CA SER A 11 0.02 -10.72 -24.06
C SER A 11 -0.20 -9.70 -22.95
N TRP A 12 0.47 -8.56 -23.08
CA TRP A 12 0.44 -7.49 -22.09
C TRP A 12 0.11 -6.17 -22.77
N SER A 13 -0.76 -5.42 -22.12
CA SER A 13 -1.15 -4.07 -22.52
C SER A 13 -0.66 -3.06 -21.48
N ALA A 14 -0.20 -1.92 -21.96
CA ALA A 14 0.05 -0.76 -21.11
C ALA A 14 -1.27 -0.05 -20.81
N GLY A 15 -1.63 0.04 -19.52
CA GLY A 15 -2.68 0.92 -19.04
C GLY A 15 -2.20 2.37 -18.95
N ALA A 16 -2.99 3.23 -18.31
CA ALA A 16 -2.60 4.62 -18.13
C ALA A 16 -1.41 4.78 -17.16
N ALA A 17 -0.60 5.80 -17.43
CA ALA A 17 0.23 6.40 -16.40
C ALA A 17 -0.62 7.33 -15.54
N VAL A 18 -0.31 7.41 -14.25
CA VAL A 18 -0.96 8.39 -13.36
C VAL A 18 -0.52 9.78 -13.79
N GLU A 19 -1.45 10.59 -14.30
CA GLU A 19 -1.14 11.91 -14.83
C GLU A 19 -0.61 12.86 -13.76
N GLY A 20 0.32 13.73 -14.17
CA GLY A 20 0.68 14.93 -13.42
C GLY A 20 1.48 14.73 -12.13
N THR A 21 2.10 13.56 -11.90
CA THR A 21 2.79 13.32 -10.62
C THR A 21 4.24 12.91 -10.76
N GLY A 22 5.08 13.56 -9.95
CA GLY A 22 6.45 13.11 -9.69
C GLY A 22 6.46 11.92 -8.75
N THR A 23 6.01 10.77 -9.25
CA THR A 23 5.88 9.51 -8.52
C THR A 23 6.76 8.43 -9.13
N GLY A 24 7.21 7.48 -8.29
CA GLY A 24 8.04 6.35 -8.69
C GLY A 24 7.33 5.02 -8.45
N GLU A 25 7.91 4.20 -7.58
CA GLU A 25 7.39 2.87 -7.24
C GLU A 25 5.96 2.95 -6.70
N CYS A 26 5.12 1.99 -7.10
CA CYS A 26 3.72 1.93 -6.69
C CYS A 26 3.25 0.47 -6.61
N GLN A 27 2.15 0.27 -5.91
CA GLN A 27 1.37 -0.97 -5.94
C GLN A 27 -0.11 -0.64 -6.13
N VAL A 28 -0.87 -1.64 -6.58
CA VAL A 28 -2.31 -1.53 -6.83
C VAL A 28 -3.06 -2.59 -6.05
N ALA A 29 -4.24 -2.24 -5.55
CA ALA A 29 -5.19 -3.15 -4.94
C ALA A 29 -6.57 -2.92 -5.57
N GLU A 30 -7.33 -3.99 -5.79
CA GLU A 30 -8.72 -3.90 -6.23
C GLU A 30 -9.63 -3.73 -5.01
N VAL A 31 -10.54 -2.77 -5.06
CA VAL A 31 -11.52 -2.52 -3.99
C VAL A 31 -12.92 -2.44 -4.55
N ASP A 32 -13.90 -2.95 -3.79
CA ASP A 32 -15.33 -2.85 -4.14
C ASP A 32 -15.78 -1.39 -4.17
N ASP A 33 -16.60 -1.04 -5.17
CA ASP A 33 -17.15 0.32 -5.31
C ASP A 33 -18.45 0.55 -4.51
N GLY A 34 -19.02 -0.51 -3.94
CA GLY A 34 -20.27 -0.50 -3.17
C GLY A 34 -21.54 -0.71 -4.00
N ASP A 35 -21.45 -0.63 -5.34
CA ASP A 35 -22.56 -0.80 -6.30
C ASP A 35 -22.46 -2.11 -7.11
N GLY A 36 -21.59 -3.02 -6.67
CA GLY A 36 -21.36 -4.32 -7.29
C GLY A 36 -20.28 -4.32 -8.37
N GLY A 37 -19.55 -3.21 -8.52
CA GLY A 37 -18.33 -3.10 -9.33
C GLY A 37 -17.08 -3.03 -8.47
N SER A 38 -15.94 -2.80 -9.14
CA SER A 38 -14.64 -2.65 -8.51
C SER A 38 -13.87 -1.48 -9.11
N VAL A 39 -12.99 -0.90 -8.30
CA VAL A 39 -12.06 0.15 -8.71
C VAL A 39 -10.65 -0.27 -8.31
N LEU A 40 -9.65 0.15 -9.09
CA LEU A 40 -8.25 -0.04 -8.74
C LEU A 40 -7.77 1.14 -7.89
N TYR A 41 -7.34 0.85 -6.67
CA TYR A 41 -6.65 1.77 -5.78
C TYR A 41 -5.14 1.67 -5.99
N LEU A 42 -4.49 2.77 -6.33
CA LEU A 42 -3.05 2.86 -6.53
C LEU A 42 -2.40 3.68 -5.41
N SER A 43 -1.36 3.15 -4.79
CA SER A 43 -0.50 3.85 -3.82
C SER A 43 0.90 4.00 -4.39
N ALA A 44 1.39 5.23 -4.50
CA ALA A 44 2.68 5.55 -5.12
C ALA A 44 3.60 6.37 -4.21
N ARG A 45 4.90 6.05 -4.30
CA ARG A 45 6.00 6.77 -3.68
C ARG A 45 6.19 8.12 -4.39
N PRO A 46 6.11 9.26 -3.69
CA PRO A 46 6.42 10.56 -4.27
C PRO A 46 7.94 10.81 -4.34
N TRP A 47 8.38 11.68 -5.24
CA TRP A 47 9.77 12.17 -5.28
C TRP A 47 10.04 13.37 -4.36
N ARG A 48 9.02 14.21 -4.10
CA ARG A 48 9.19 15.51 -3.41
C ARG A 48 8.08 15.84 -2.40
N ARG A 49 7.30 14.84 -1.98
CA ARG A 49 6.23 15.00 -0.98
C ARG A 49 6.58 14.23 0.29
N ARG A 50 5.91 14.58 1.38
CA ARG A 50 6.09 13.98 2.71
C ARG A 50 4.92 13.07 3.11
N CYS A 51 4.10 12.70 2.12
CA CYS A 51 2.99 11.76 2.25
C CYS A 51 2.77 10.99 0.95
N ARG A 52 2.13 9.82 1.02
CA ARG A 52 1.84 8.96 -0.14
C ARG A 52 0.97 9.67 -1.16
N MET A 53 1.17 9.36 -2.43
CA MET A 53 0.27 9.79 -3.50
C MET A 53 -0.65 8.63 -3.85
N VAL A 54 -1.96 8.87 -3.91
CA VAL A 54 -2.97 7.85 -4.18
C VAL A 54 -3.82 8.24 -5.37
N ALA A 55 -4.20 7.27 -6.19
CA ALA A 55 -5.09 7.46 -7.33
C ALA A 55 -6.07 6.30 -7.42
N VAL A 56 -7.22 6.55 -8.05
CA VAL A 56 -8.22 5.52 -8.31
C VAL A 56 -8.51 5.44 -9.80
N SER A 57 -8.83 4.23 -10.26
CA SER A 57 -9.30 3.95 -11.61
C SER A 57 -10.61 3.16 -11.54
N ALA A 58 -11.65 3.68 -12.18
CA ALA A 58 -12.97 3.04 -12.26
C ALA A 58 -13.15 2.22 -13.56
N ASP A 59 -12.13 2.18 -14.41
CA ASP A 59 -12.13 1.51 -15.71
C ASP A 59 -10.99 0.47 -15.79
N GLN A 60 -10.74 -0.21 -14.67
CA GLN A 60 -9.79 -1.33 -14.56
C GLN A 60 -8.35 -0.97 -14.99
N GLY A 61 -7.96 0.29 -14.78
CA GLY A 61 -6.61 0.79 -15.01
C GLY A 61 -6.35 1.33 -16.41
N LEU A 62 -7.40 1.45 -17.24
CA LEU A 62 -7.31 2.13 -18.53
C LEU A 62 -7.06 3.63 -18.34
N GLN A 63 -7.62 4.25 -17.31
CA GLN A 63 -7.36 5.61 -16.88
C GLN A 63 -7.28 5.70 -15.36
N PHE A 64 -6.30 6.46 -14.86
CA PHE A 64 -6.25 6.86 -13.46
C PHE A 64 -6.68 8.32 -13.35
N GLY A 65 -7.50 8.62 -12.34
CA GLY A 65 -7.72 10.01 -11.93
C GLY A 65 -6.41 10.66 -11.46
N HIS A 66 -6.45 11.98 -11.26
CA HIS A 66 -5.31 12.71 -10.70
C HIS A 66 -4.90 12.12 -9.36
N ALA A 67 -3.60 11.86 -9.19
CA ALA A 67 -3.11 11.41 -7.89
C ALA A 67 -3.19 12.55 -6.87
N VAL A 68 -3.75 12.23 -5.71
CA VAL A 68 -3.94 13.14 -4.58
C VAL A 68 -3.05 12.74 -3.41
N PRO A 69 -2.58 13.70 -2.59
CA PRO A 69 -1.84 13.38 -1.38
C PRO A 69 -2.75 12.71 -0.34
N CYS A 70 -2.22 11.68 0.34
CA CYS A 70 -2.84 11.02 1.48
C CYS A 70 -2.02 11.34 2.74
N GLU A 71 -2.40 12.42 3.43
CA GLU A 71 -1.64 12.99 4.57
C GLU A 71 -1.52 12.04 5.77
N GLU A 72 -2.40 11.04 5.87
CA GLU A 72 -2.36 10.01 6.93
C GLU A 72 -1.18 9.04 6.76
N LEU A 73 -0.65 8.92 5.54
CA LEU A 73 0.44 8.01 5.19
C LEU A 73 1.71 8.81 4.94
N CYS A 74 2.53 8.97 5.98
CA CYS A 74 3.74 9.78 5.91
C CYS A 74 4.80 9.18 4.96
N GLU A 75 5.68 10.04 4.45
CA GLU A 75 6.84 9.66 3.63
C GLU A 75 8.12 10.33 4.15
N PRO A 76 9.22 9.57 4.31
CA PRO A 76 10.53 10.15 4.60
C PRO A 76 11.01 11.05 3.45
N PRO A 77 12.02 11.93 3.65
CA PRO A 77 12.41 12.94 2.66
C PRO A 77 12.85 12.40 1.29
N ARG A 78 13.31 11.14 1.23
CA ARG A 78 13.68 10.45 -0.02
C ARG A 78 12.63 9.44 -0.48
N GLY A 79 11.49 9.37 0.21
CA GLY A 79 10.45 8.37 0.07
C GLY A 79 10.89 6.94 0.38
N CYS A 80 9.93 6.02 0.45
CA CYS A 80 10.16 4.58 0.49
C CYS A 80 9.13 3.86 -0.39
N GLN A 81 9.48 2.67 -0.89
CA GLN A 81 8.44 1.77 -1.36
C GLN A 81 7.64 1.30 -0.13
N GLY A 82 6.35 1.04 -0.35
CA GLY A 82 5.46 0.42 0.61
C GLY A 82 4.46 -0.43 -0.13
N SER A 83 3.77 -1.32 0.60
CA SER A 83 2.87 -2.30 0.01
C SER A 83 1.42 -2.05 0.38
N VAL A 84 0.51 -2.26 -0.57
CA VAL A 84 -0.94 -2.15 -0.35
C VAL A 84 -1.64 -3.41 -0.87
N VAL A 85 -2.55 -3.95 -0.06
CA VAL A 85 -3.41 -5.09 -0.44
C VAL A 85 -4.83 -4.84 0.04
N SER A 86 -5.82 -5.38 -0.68
CA SER A 86 -7.20 -5.42 -0.22
C SER A 86 -7.51 -6.72 0.50
N PHE A 87 -8.38 -6.65 1.51
CA PHE A 87 -8.85 -7.80 2.28
C PHE A 87 -10.29 -7.61 2.74
N ALA A 88 -10.93 -8.71 3.15
CA ALA A 88 -12.36 -8.81 3.51
C ALA A 88 -13.35 -8.66 2.32
N LYS A 89 -14.09 -9.72 2.04
CA LYS A 89 -14.89 -9.94 0.81
C LYS A 89 -16.12 -9.04 0.58
N ALA A 90 -16.56 -8.24 1.56
CA ALA A 90 -17.86 -7.55 1.48
C ALA A 90 -17.76 -6.01 1.49
N ALA A 91 -16.57 -5.46 1.76
CA ALA A 91 -16.33 -4.01 1.76
C ALA A 91 -14.90 -3.63 1.31
N SER A 92 -14.09 -4.63 0.91
CA SER A 92 -12.67 -4.51 0.53
C SER A 92 -11.88 -3.46 1.32
N TRP A 93 -11.59 -3.77 2.59
CA TRP A 93 -10.69 -2.96 3.41
C TRP A 93 -9.28 -2.98 2.81
N LEU A 94 -8.50 -1.92 3.03
CA LEU A 94 -7.08 -1.90 2.66
C LEU A 94 -6.17 -2.09 3.85
N LEU A 95 -5.08 -2.80 3.60
CA LEU A 95 -3.89 -2.88 4.42
C LEU A 95 -2.75 -2.16 3.71
N PHE A 96 -1.95 -1.40 4.45
CA PHE A 96 -0.75 -0.77 3.92
C PHE A 96 0.43 -0.92 4.87
N SER A 97 1.59 -1.34 4.37
CA SER A 97 2.84 -1.43 5.14
C SER A 97 3.87 -0.42 4.66
N HIS A 98 4.43 0.35 5.60
CA HIS A 98 5.42 1.39 5.30
C HIS A 98 6.12 1.89 6.58
N PRO A 99 7.37 2.42 6.50
CA PRO A 99 7.99 3.14 7.61
C PRO A 99 7.13 4.29 8.15
N THR A 100 7.02 4.42 9.48
CA THR A 100 6.16 5.43 10.13
C THR A 100 6.93 6.68 10.58
N ASP A 101 8.26 6.63 10.60
CA ASP A 101 9.08 7.81 10.92
C ASP A 101 9.07 8.80 9.72
N PRO A 102 8.63 10.06 9.90
CA PRO A 102 8.53 11.02 8.80
C PRO A 102 9.89 11.49 8.28
N HIS A 103 10.99 11.24 8.99
CA HIS A 103 12.34 11.69 8.67
C HIS A 103 13.26 10.56 8.19
N HIS A 104 13.03 9.33 8.64
CA HIS A 104 13.90 8.19 8.36
C HIS A 104 13.09 6.96 7.94
N ARG A 105 13.73 6.02 7.24
CA ARG A 105 13.13 4.71 6.99
C ARG A 105 13.31 3.85 8.23
N ARG A 106 12.40 4.01 9.18
CA ARG A 106 12.40 3.35 10.48
C ARG A 106 10.97 3.12 10.93
N ASP A 107 10.83 2.15 11.83
CA ASP A 107 9.59 1.81 12.51
C ASP A 107 8.52 1.37 11.50
N LEU A 108 8.54 0.10 11.10
CA LEU A 108 7.62 -0.42 10.09
C LEU A 108 6.23 -0.54 10.69
N GLY A 109 5.27 0.19 10.13
CA GLY A 109 3.87 0.17 10.54
C GLY A 109 2.98 -0.53 9.54
N VAL A 110 1.88 -1.07 10.05
CA VAL A 110 0.76 -1.60 9.28
C VAL A 110 -0.46 -0.73 9.54
N TYR A 111 -1.00 -0.15 8.48
CA TYR A 111 -2.17 0.72 8.50
C TYR A 111 -3.40 -0.02 7.98
N VAL A 112 -4.57 0.34 8.49
CA VAL A 112 -5.87 -0.20 8.06
C VAL A 112 -6.74 0.93 7.53
N ASN A 113 -7.43 0.69 6.42
CA ASN A 113 -8.46 1.58 5.90
C ASN A 113 -9.76 0.79 5.62
N PRO A 114 -10.81 0.96 6.45
CA PRO A 114 -12.08 0.27 6.26
C PRO A 114 -12.98 0.90 5.18
N SER A 115 -12.61 2.08 4.67
CA SER A 115 -13.39 2.86 3.70
C SER A 115 -12.47 3.50 2.64
N PRO A 116 -11.83 2.71 1.77
CA PRO A 116 -10.73 3.18 0.92
C PRO A 116 -11.10 4.28 -0.08
N LEU A 117 -12.39 4.42 -0.42
CA LEU A 117 -12.91 5.46 -1.31
C LEU A 117 -13.28 6.75 -0.56
N SER A 118 -13.22 6.75 0.77
CA SER A 118 -13.41 7.93 1.61
C SER A 118 -12.06 8.53 2.01
N ARG A 119 -11.97 9.87 2.06
CA ARG A 119 -10.78 10.56 2.55
C ARG A 119 -10.71 10.46 4.07
N GLY A 120 -9.50 10.44 4.65
CA GLY A 120 -9.37 10.48 6.11
C GLY A 120 -9.75 9.17 6.80
N SER A 121 -9.67 8.03 6.09
CA SER A 121 -10.13 6.73 6.59
C SER A 121 -9.00 5.80 7.01
N TRP A 122 -7.73 6.22 6.91
CA TRP A 122 -6.62 5.43 7.44
C TRP A 122 -6.55 5.57 8.95
N TRP A 123 -6.53 4.44 9.65
CA TRP A 123 -6.28 4.38 11.07
C TRP A 123 -4.78 4.59 11.37
N PRO A 124 -4.43 5.01 12.60
CA PRO A 124 -3.03 5.03 13.04
C PRO A 124 -2.37 3.65 12.87
N PRO A 125 -1.07 3.60 12.58
CA PRO A 125 -0.40 2.34 12.30
C PRO A 125 -0.23 1.50 13.57
N TRP A 126 -0.42 0.20 13.43
CA TRP A 126 0.16 -0.76 14.37
C TRP A 126 1.64 -0.95 14.04
N LEU A 127 2.52 -0.75 15.03
CA LEU A 127 3.96 -0.93 14.85
C LEU A 127 4.32 -2.41 14.79
N LEU A 128 4.68 -2.89 13.60
CA LEU A 128 5.07 -4.27 13.35
C LEU A 128 6.53 -4.54 13.73
N TYR A 129 7.40 -3.55 13.49
CA TYR A 129 8.83 -3.64 13.79
C TYR A 129 9.40 -2.29 14.19
N GLN A 130 10.12 -2.23 15.31
CA GLN A 130 10.82 -1.03 15.77
C GLN A 130 12.29 -1.07 15.32
N GLY A 131 12.76 0.01 14.69
CA GLY A 131 14.14 0.12 14.20
C GLY A 131 14.27 0.40 12.71
N PRO A 132 15.50 0.35 12.15
CA PRO A 132 15.75 0.51 10.72
C PRO A 132 14.92 -0.47 9.88
N CYS A 133 14.13 0.05 8.95
CA CYS A 133 13.36 -0.74 8.00
C CYS A 133 13.34 -0.08 6.63
N GLY A 134 12.91 -0.80 5.61
CA GLY A 134 12.90 -0.30 4.24
C GLY A 134 11.66 -0.75 3.48
N TYR A 135 11.90 -1.41 2.35
CA TYR A 135 10.85 -1.87 1.46
C TYR A 135 10.06 -2.97 2.16
N SER A 136 8.79 -3.12 1.78
CA SER A 136 7.92 -4.17 2.31
C SER A 136 6.97 -4.70 1.25
N ASP A 137 6.49 -5.92 1.45
CA ASP A 137 5.49 -6.57 0.61
C ASP A 137 4.52 -7.39 1.48
N LEU A 138 3.23 -7.09 1.34
CA LEU A 138 2.14 -7.74 2.06
C LEU A 138 1.51 -8.83 1.20
N ALA A 139 1.09 -9.91 1.84
CA ALA A 139 0.27 -10.95 1.24
C ALA A 139 -0.90 -11.29 2.15
N VAL A 140 -2.10 -11.40 1.56
CA VAL A 140 -3.27 -11.95 2.26
C VAL A 140 -3.17 -13.48 2.22
N CYS A 141 -3.12 -14.09 3.40
CA CYS A 141 -3.05 -15.54 3.56
C CYS A 141 -4.44 -16.12 3.87
N PRO A 142 -4.62 -17.45 3.75
CA PRO A 142 -5.82 -18.12 4.24
C PRO A 142 -6.10 -17.84 5.72
N ASP A 143 -7.33 -18.10 6.15
CA ASP A 143 -7.75 -18.07 7.55
C ASP A 143 -7.60 -16.72 8.28
N GLY A 144 -7.63 -15.61 7.52
CA GLY A 144 -7.56 -14.26 8.09
C GLY A 144 -6.17 -13.89 8.60
N LEU A 145 -5.13 -14.49 8.00
CA LEU A 145 -3.74 -14.19 8.26
C LEU A 145 -3.16 -13.25 7.20
N PHE A 146 -2.12 -12.52 7.57
CA PHE A 146 -1.35 -11.66 6.70
C PHE A 146 0.13 -11.97 6.86
N GLY A 147 0.82 -12.13 5.74
CA GLY A 147 2.27 -12.19 5.67
C GLY A 147 2.83 -10.83 5.28
N CYS A 148 3.92 -10.43 5.92
CA CYS A 148 4.68 -9.23 5.56
C CYS A 148 6.16 -9.60 5.44
N LEU A 149 6.73 -9.40 4.25
CA LEU A 149 8.16 -9.46 3.99
C LEU A 149 8.71 -8.04 3.99
N PHE A 150 9.80 -7.77 4.68
CA PHE A 150 10.36 -6.41 4.72
C PHE A 150 11.86 -6.38 4.97
N GLU A 151 12.51 -5.34 4.46
CA GLU A 151 13.92 -5.08 4.74
C GLU A 151 14.07 -4.49 6.16
N CYS A 152 15.03 -5.00 6.94
CA CYS A 152 15.35 -4.51 8.28
C CYS A 152 16.82 -4.71 8.65
N GLY A 153 17.18 -4.30 9.88
CA GLY A 153 18.52 -4.55 10.45
C GLY A 153 18.75 -3.78 11.74
N GLU A 154 19.90 -4.00 12.37
CA GLU A 154 20.28 -3.34 13.63
C GLU A 154 20.73 -1.90 13.36
N GLN A 155 21.58 -1.71 12.34
CA GLN A 155 22.15 -0.40 12.01
C GLN A 155 21.51 0.21 10.75
N ARG A 156 21.25 -0.63 9.74
CA ARG A 156 20.67 -0.22 8.46
C ARG A 156 19.52 -1.15 8.08
N GLY A 157 18.50 -0.58 7.44
CA GLY A 157 17.34 -1.35 7.01
C GLY A 157 17.57 -2.31 5.84
N CYS A 158 18.80 -2.53 5.37
CA CYS A 158 19.12 -3.41 4.24
C CYS A 158 20.06 -4.56 4.61
N GLU A 159 20.08 -4.93 5.89
CA GLU A 159 20.94 -6.00 6.41
C GLU A 159 20.26 -7.37 6.28
N GLU A 160 18.95 -7.41 6.50
CA GLU A 160 18.15 -8.62 6.51
C GLU A 160 16.81 -8.39 5.79
N ILE A 161 16.19 -9.50 5.39
CA ILE A 161 14.79 -9.54 4.97
C ILE A 161 14.06 -10.40 5.98
N ALA A 162 13.19 -9.78 6.78
CA ALA A 162 12.38 -10.46 7.77
C ALA A 162 11.02 -10.86 7.19
N PHE A 163 10.46 -11.95 7.70
CA PHE A 163 9.09 -12.37 7.47
C PHE A 163 8.31 -12.32 8.78
N CYS A 164 7.17 -11.64 8.77
CA CYS A 164 6.24 -11.61 9.89
C CYS A 164 4.86 -12.12 9.43
N LEU A 165 4.26 -13.00 10.23
CA LEU A 165 2.91 -13.50 10.03
C LEU A 165 2.04 -13.06 11.21
N PHE A 166 0.90 -12.43 10.94
CA PHE A 166 -0.02 -11.95 11.97
C PHE A 166 -1.48 -12.13 11.55
N SER A 167 -2.39 -12.18 12.52
CA SER A 167 -3.81 -12.33 12.26
C SER A 167 -4.55 -10.99 12.16
N GLN A 168 -5.72 -11.02 11.54
CA GLN A 168 -6.67 -9.91 11.58
C GLN A 168 -7.06 -9.54 13.01
N SER A 169 -7.22 -10.52 13.92
CA SER A 169 -7.56 -10.21 15.31
C SER A 169 -6.44 -9.45 16.04
N GLN A 170 -5.17 -9.80 15.81
CA GLN A 170 -4.03 -9.07 16.37
C GLN A 170 -3.98 -7.64 15.85
N LEU A 171 -4.14 -7.47 14.54
CA LEU A 171 -4.16 -6.17 13.89
C LEU A 171 -5.29 -5.27 14.44
N LEU A 172 -6.53 -5.75 14.44
CA LEU A 172 -7.68 -4.96 14.86
C LEU A 172 -7.72 -4.69 16.37
N SER A 173 -6.96 -5.43 17.18
CA SER A 173 -6.81 -5.14 18.61
C SER A 173 -5.72 -4.09 18.88
N ALA A 174 -4.87 -3.82 17.90
CA ALA A 174 -3.74 -2.91 18.02
C ALA A 174 -3.96 -1.54 17.35
N CYS A 175 -4.98 -1.42 16.50
CA CYS A 175 -5.49 -0.17 15.92
C CYS A 175 -6.58 0.43 16.81
#